data_AF-A0A2W6BXS6-F1
#
_entry.id   AF-A0A2W6BXS6-F1
#
_cell.length_a   1.000
_cell.length_b   1.000
_cell.length_c   1.000
_cell.angle_alpha   90.00
_cell.angle_beta   90.00
_cell.angle_gamma   90.00
#
_symmetry.space_group_name_H-M   'P 1'
#
loop_
_entity.id
_entity.type
_entity.pdbx_description
1 polymer ?
#
loop_
_entity_poly.entity_id
_entity_poly.type
_entity_poly.pdbx_seq_one_letter_code
_entity_poly.pdbx_strand_id
1 'polypeptide(L)' 'MATIQIREVPEESYEVLRRRARQAGQSMQAYMRDEIVAIAGRPTKREAIAVIEAILGRNGGSDPTARSVLEDLAAERR' A
#
# COMPACT_ATOMS: atom_id res chain seq x y z
N MET A 1 16.94 8.79 9.41
CA MET A 1 16.72 7.32 9.41
C MET A 1 16.14 6.97 10.77
N ALA A 2 15.01 6.28 10.82
CA ALA A 2 14.41 5.86 12.09
C ALA A 2 15.03 4.53 12.55
N THR A 3 15.31 4.40 13.84
CA THR A 3 15.77 3.15 14.46
C THR A 3 14.64 2.59 15.30
N ILE A 4 14.34 1.29 15.13
CA ILE A 4 13.31 0.59 15.89
C ILE A 4 14.02 -0.47 16.74
N GLN A 5 13.75 -0.46 18.04
CA GLN A 5 14.16 -1.52 18.97
C GLN A 5 12.91 -2.30 19.39
N ILE A 6 12.92 -3.60 19.15
CA ILE A 6 11.87 -4.52 19.61
C ILE A 6 12.44 -5.29 20.79
N ARG A 7 11.77 -5.20 21.94
CA ARG A 7 12.18 -5.86 23.19
C ARG A 7 11.24 -7.02 23.47
N GLU A 8 11.70 -7.94 24.32
CA GLU A 8 10.87 -9.03 24.85
C GLU A 8 10.26 -9.92 23.75
N VAL A 9 10.98 -10.10 22.64
CA VAL A 9 10.58 -11.03 21.59
C VAL A 9 10.70 -12.45 22.16
N PRO A 10 9.63 -13.28 22.11
CA PRO A 10 9.72 -14.67 22.51
C PRO A 10 10.83 -15.40 21.76
N GLU A 11 11.65 -16.18 22.46
CA GLU A 11 12.82 -16.87 21.91
C GLU A 11 12.47 -17.74 20.70
N GLU A 12 11.35 -18.47 20.78
CA GLU A 12 10.82 -19.28 19.69
C GLU A 12 10.55 -18.48 18.41
N SER A 13 10.03 -17.26 18.55
CA SER A 13 9.74 -16.36 17.43
C SER A 13 11.04 -15.80 16.86
N TYR A 14 11.98 -15.41 17.72
CA TYR A 14 13.30 -14.95 17.31
C TYR A 14 14.04 -16.01 16.48
N GLU A 15 14.05 -17.27 16.93
CA GLU A 15 14.74 -18.36 16.22
C GLU A 15 14.08 -18.69 14.88
N VAL A 16 12.75 -18.61 14.78
CA VAL A 16 12.05 -18.75 13.48
C VAL A 16 12.51 -17.66 12.51
N LEU A 17 12.53 -16.40 12.94
CA LEU A 17 12.97 -15.28 12.10
C LEU A 17 14.46 -15.40 11.74
N ARG A 18 15.29 -15.88 12.68
CA ARG A 18 16.73 -16.06 12.48
C ARG A 18 17.03 -17.11 11.43
N ARG A 19 16.30 -18.23 11.44
CA ARG A 19 16.42 -19.25 10.39
C ARG A 19 15.99 -18.71 9.03
N ARG A 20 14.88 -17.98 8.96
CA ARG A 20 14.40 -17.37 7.71
C ARG A 20 15.42 -16.38 7.12
N ALA A 21 15.96 -15.49 7.96
CA ALA A 21 17.00 -14.55 7.54
C ALA A 21 18.23 -15.28 6.97
N ARG A 22 18.70 -16.34 7.64
CA ARG A 22 19.81 -17.17 7.14
C ARG A 22 19.49 -17.85 5.81
N GLN A 23 18.28 -18.41 5.66
CA GLN A 23 17.83 -19.04 4.41
C GLN A 23 17.78 -18.04 3.26
N ALA A 24 17.44 -16.78 3.54
CA ALA A 24 17.48 -15.69 2.58
C ALA A 24 18.90 -15.12 2.33
N GLY A 25 19.93 -15.60 3.04
CA GLY A 25 21.29 -15.07 2.94
C GLY A 25 21.45 -13.65 3.50
N GLN A 26 20.54 -13.24 4.40
CA GLN A 26 20.48 -11.89 4.95
C GLN A 26 20.90 -11.86 6.43
N SER A 27 21.39 -10.71 6.89
CA SER A 27 21.48 -10.45 8.32
C SER A 27 20.07 -10.29 8.91
N MET A 28 19.92 -10.57 10.21
CA MET A 28 18.62 -10.40 10.89
C MET A 28 18.08 -8.97 10.72
N GLN A 29 18.94 -7.95 10.83
CA GLN A 29 18.54 -6.57 10.68
C GLN A 29 18.02 -6.26 9.26
N ALA A 30 18.70 -6.75 8.22
CA ALA A 30 18.27 -6.55 6.84
C ALA A 30 16.93 -7.24 6.56
N TYR A 31 16.80 -8.51 7.00
CA TYR A 31 15.56 -9.28 6.86
C TYR A 31 14.39 -8.57 7.54
N MET A 32 14.54 -8.16 8.81
CA MET A 32 13.46 -7.49 9.55
C MET A 32 13.10 -6.12 8.98
N ARG A 33 14.08 -5.39 8.43
CA ARG A 33 13.80 -4.13 7.72
C ARG A 33 12.89 -4.39 6.52
N ASP A 34 13.20 -5.39 5.71
CA ASP A 34 12.44 -5.72 4.51
C ASP A 34 11.01 -6.14 4.86
N GLU A 35 10.84 -6.94 5.92
CA GLU A 35 9.52 -7.29 6.48
C GLU A 35 8.74 -6.05 6.96
N ILE A 36 9.37 -5.12 7.68
CA ILE A 36 8.73 -3.88 8.15
C ILE A 36 8.31 -2.99 6.96
N VAL A 37 9.16 -2.87 5.94
CA VAL A 37 8.84 -2.12 4.72
C VAL A 37 7.67 -2.76 3.99
N ALA A 38 7.65 -4.09 3.88
CA ALA A 38 6.56 -4.82 3.26
C ALA A 38 5.24 -4.65 4.04
N ILE A 39 5.29 -4.63 5.37
CA ILE A 39 4.13 -4.37 6.22
C ILE A 39 3.63 -2.94 6.01
N ALA A 40 4.51 -1.94 6.06
CA ALA A 40 4.16 -0.53 5.90
C ALA A 40 3.62 -0.21 4.49
N GLY A 41 4.07 -0.94 3.47
CA GLY A 41 3.61 -0.77 2.09
C GLY A 41 2.21 -1.34 1.82
N ARG A 42 1.63 -2.13 2.73
CA ARG A 42 0.29 -2.70 2.58
C ARG A 42 -0.75 -1.80 3.24
N PRO A 43 -1.62 -1.11 2.47
CA PRO A 43 -2.65 -0.28 3.07
C PRO A 43 -3.65 -1.15 3.83
N THR A 44 -4.13 -0.65 4.96
CA THR A 44 -5.30 -1.24 5.62
C THR A 44 -6.53 -1.06 4.73
N LYS A 45 -7.58 -1.88 4.94
CA LYS A 45 -8.85 -1.74 4.21
C LYS A 45 -9.42 -0.32 4.31
N ARG A 46 -9.33 0.27 5.51
CA ARG A 46 -9.79 1.64 5.78
C ARG A 46 -8.99 2.66 4.99
N GLU A 47 -7.66 2.53 4.94
CA GLU A 47 -6.81 3.43 4.14
C GLU A 47 -7.06 3.25 2.65
N ALA A 48 -7.26 2.02 2.18
CA ALA A 48 -7.62 1.76 0.79
C ALA A 48 -8.97 2.42 0.42
N ILE A 49 -10.00 2.30 1.26
CA ILE A 49 -11.28 2.98 1.07
C ILE A 49 -11.10 4.50 1.04
N ALA A 50 -10.36 5.07 1.99
CA ALA A 50 -10.10 6.51 2.03
C ALA A 50 -9.38 7.00 0.75
N VAL A 51 -8.46 6.20 0.19
CA VAL A 51 -7.82 6.50 -1.09
C VAL A 51 -8.84 6.48 -2.24
N ILE A 52 -9.73 5.48 -2.29
CA ILE A 52 -10.80 5.39 -3.29
C ILE A 52 -11.74 6.62 -3.19
N GLU A 53 -12.20 6.96 -1.99
CA GLU A 53 -13.04 8.12 -1.73
C GLU A 53 -12.35 9.43 -2.17
N ALA A 54 -11.06 9.58 -1.87
CA ALA A 54 -10.28 10.75 -2.29
C ALA A 54 -10.06 10.83 -3.81
N ILE A 55 -10.06 9.69 -4.52
CA ILE A 55 -10.01 9.65 -5.99
C ILE A 55 -11.39 9.99 -6.56
N LEU A 56 -12.46 9.40 -6.05
CA LEU A 56 -13.83 9.68 -6.48
C LEU A 56 -14.21 11.14 -6.24
N GLY A 57 -13.84 11.72 -5.09
CA GLY A 57 -14.07 13.12 -4.78
C GLY A 57 -13.27 14.09 -5.68
N ARG A 58 -12.10 13.66 -6.19
CA ARG A 58 -11.31 14.44 -7.16
C ARG A 58 -11.83 14.30 -8.59
N ASN A 59 -12.34 13.13 -8.94
CA ASN A 59 -12.97 12.83 -10.22
C ASN A 59 -14.46 13.20 -10.24
N GLY A 60 -14.92 14.01 -9.28
CA GLY A 60 -16.29 14.52 -9.19
C GLY A 60 -16.61 15.54 -10.29
N GLY A 61 -16.38 15.18 -11.55
CA GLY A 61 -17.21 15.67 -12.63
C GLY A 61 -18.63 15.14 -12.43
N SER A 62 -19.62 15.89 -12.93
CA SER A 62 -21.01 15.42 -12.93
C SER A 62 -21.08 14.03 -13.56
N ASP A 63 -21.90 13.13 -12.99
CA ASP A 63 -22.17 11.84 -13.62
C ASP A 63 -22.50 12.07 -15.11
N PRO A 64 -21.93 11.27 -16.03
CA PRO A 64 -22.17 11.46 -17.45
C PRO A 64 -23.67 11.45 -17.72
N THR A 65 -24.18 12.57 -18.22
CA THR A 65 -25.55 12.62 -18.71
C THR A 65 -25.55 12.19 -20.17
N ALA A 66 -26.66 11.62 -20.65
CA ALA A 66 -26.79 11.32 -22.08
C ALA A 66 -26.49 12.57 -22.94
N ARG A 67 -26.84 13.75 -22.42
CA ARG A 67 -26.55 15.04 -23.03
C ARG A 67 -25.05 15.34 -23.11
N SER A 68 -24.31 15.24 -22.01
CA SER A 68 -22.87 15.56 -22.01
C SER A 68 -22.07 14.61 -22.90
N VAL A 69 -22.45 13.32 -22.93
CA VAL A 69 -21.83 12.34 -23.83
C VAL A 69 -22.05 12.69 -25.30
N LEU A 70 -23.27 13.13 -25.66
CA LEU A 70 -23.57 13.57 -27.02
C LEU A 70 -22.85 14.87 -27.39
N GLU A 71 -22.67 15.80 -26.45
CA GLU A 71 -21.93 17.05 -26.64
C GLU A 71 -20.43 16.79 -26.88
N ASP A 72 -19.80 15.90 -26.12
CA ASP A 72 -18.40 15.49 -26.32
C ASP A 72 -18.19 14.81 -27.69
N LEU A 73 -19.09 13.89 -28.05
CA LEU A 73 -19.04 13.18 -29.34
C LEU A 73 -19.24 14.12 -30.54
N ALA A 74 -20.02 15.20 -30.37
CA ALA A 74 -20.18 16.21 -31.40
C ALA A 74 -18.95 17.12 -31.52
N ALA A 75 -18.20 17.32 -30.44
CA ALA A 75 -16.97 18.11 -30.42
C ALA A 75 -15.80 17.40 -31.11
N GLU A 76 -15.67 16.07 -31.00
CA GLU A 76 -14.63 15.29 -31.69
C GLU A 76 -14.79 15.25 -33.22
N ARG A 77 -16.01 15.45 -33.73
CA ARG A 77 -16.32 15.37 -35.17
C ARG A 77 -16.13 16.69 -35.93
N ARG A 78 -15.63 17.73 -35.26
CA ARG A 78 -15.51 19.09 -35.81
C ARG A 78 -14.05 19.47 -35.98
#